data_AF-A0A939HZQ8-F1
#
_entry.id   AF-A0A939HZQ8-F1
#
_cell.length_a   1.000
_cell.length_b   1.000
_cell.length_c   1.000
_cell.angle_alpha   90.00
_cell.angle_beta   90.00
_cell.angle_gamma   90.00
#
_symmetry.space_group_name_H-M   'P 1'
#
loop_
_entity.id
_entity.type
_entity.pdbx_description
1 polymer ?
#
loop_
_entity_poly.entity_id
_entity_poly.type
_entity_poly.pdbx_seq_one_letter_code
_entity_poly.pdbx_strand_id
1 'polypeptide(L)'
;MSGIDQELTLDTKHVAKHLPDTPQMQKLLRRKEAAHVFNDRDTMMRVAQAIIEQGKFTGVVRNHERYGLYFAKPIGYRISGDDGSRIPLHYGEIKINGDKYHVIPRTRPSE
;
A
#
# COMPACT_ATOMS: atom_id res chain seq x y z
N MET A 1 -20.85 2.68 -9.43
CA MET A 1 -19.47 2.83 -8.92
C MET A 1 -18.90 1.42 -8.79
N SER A 2 -17.62 1.19 -9.06
CA SER A 2 -17.00 -0.16 -8.98
C SER A 2 -16.11 -0.33 -7.73
N GLY A 3 -16.34 0.49 -6.71
CA GLY A 3 -15.59 0.48 -5.46
C GLY A 3 -15.84 -0.79 -4.64
N ILE A 4 -15.33 -0.79 -3.41
CA ILE A 4 -15.53 -1.89 -2.49
C ILE A 4 -16.83 -1.64 -1.72
N ASP A 5 -17.87 -2.43 -1.98
CA ASP A 5 -19.20 -2.28 -1.36
C ASP A 5 -19.31 -2.97 0.03
N GLN A 6 -18.19 -3.40 0.61
CA GLN A 6 -18.12 -4.03 1.93
C GLN A 6 -17.61 -3.04 2.98
N GLU A 7 -18.19 -3.08 4.19
CA GLU A 7 -17.62 -2.39 5.35
C GLU A 7 -16.29 -3.04 5.75
N LEU A 8 -15.21 -2.26 5.73
CA LEU A 8 -13.85 -2.72 5.99
C LEU A 8 -13.14 -1.84 7.01
N THR A 9 -12.37 -2.48 7.88
CA THR A 9 -11.54 -1.78 8.87
C THR A 9 -10.06 -1.84 8.52
N LEU A 10 -9.31 -0.76 8.77
CA LEU A 10 -7.88 -0.75 8.49
C LEU A 10 -7.14 -1.74 9.39
N ASP A 11 -6.34 -2.63 8.79
CA ASP A 11 -5.46 -3.53 9.52
C ASP A 11 -4.25 -2.78 10.08
N THR A 12 -4.39 -2.26 11.30
CA THR A 12 -3.39 -1.39 11.96
C THR A 12 -2.02 -2.05 12.12
N LYS A 13 -1.95 -3.39 12.12
CA LYS A 13 -0.69 -4.14 12.27
C LYS A 13 0.31 -3.86 11.13
N HIS A 14 -0.17 -3.47 9.96
CA HIS A 14 0.67 -3.21 8.79
C HIS A 14 0.97 -1.73 8.56
N VAL A 15 0.29 -0.81 9.25
CA VAL A 15 0.43 0.63 9.05
C VAL A 15 1.87 1.07 9.18
N ALA A 16 2.53 0.68 10.27
CA ALA A 16 3.90 1.08 10.52
C ALA A 16 4.87 0.57 9.45
N LYS A 17 4.60 -0.58 8.82
CA LYS A 17 5.42 -1.12 7.73
C LYS A 17 5.48 -0.20 6.50
N HIS A 18 4.45 0.62 6.31
CA HIS A 18 4.26 1.47 5.12
C HIS A 18 4.33 2.96 5.42
N LEU A 19 4.86 3.34 6.59
CA LEU A 19 5.15 4.73 6.93
C LEU A 19 6.66 4.97 7.02
N PRO A 20 7.11 6.20 6.74
CA PRO A 20 8.50 6.58 6.93
C PRO A 20 8.89 6.51 8.42
N ASP A 21 10.18 6.35 8.67
CA ASP A 21 10.83 6.45 10.00
C ASP A 21 10.27 5.53 11.10
N THR A 22 9.66 4.40 10.72
CA THR A 22 9.16 3.41 11.69
C THR A 22 10.16 2.27 11.95
N PRO A 23 10.16 1.66 13.15
CA PRO A 23 10.97 0.47 13.42
C PRO A 23 10.71 -0.69 12.46
N GLN A 24 9.46 -0.86 12.00
CA GLN A 24 9.07 -1.93 11.07
C GLN A 24 9.65 -1.69 9.67
N MET A 25 9.61 -0.47 9.16
CA MET A 25 10.26 -0.12 7.90
C MET A 25 11.77 -0.30 8.00
N GLN A 26 12.38 0.21 9.07
CA GLN A 26 13.82 0.09 9.30
C GLN A 26 14.28 -1.37 9.44
N LYS A 27 13.43 -2.24 10.01
CA LYS A 27 13.70 -3.69 10.10
C LYS A 27 13.79 -4.35 8.72
N LEU A 28 13.00 -3.92 7.74
CA LEU A 28 13.09 -4.43 6.36
C LEU A 28 14.42 -4.02 5.74
N LEU A 29 14.77 -2.73 5.83
CA LEU A 29 16.00 -2.20 5.24
C LEU A 29 17.24 -2.85 5.85
N ARG A 30 17.28 -3.07 7.17
CA ARG A 30 18.39 -3.80 7.83
C ARG A 30 18.55 -5.25 7.36
N ARG A 31 17.50 -5.85 6.80
CA ARG A 31 17.52 -7.19 6.20
C ARG A 31 17.84 -7.17 4.71
N LYS A 32 18.22 -6.00 4.17
CA LYS A 32 18.38 -5.75 2.73
C LYS A 32 17.11 -6.00 1.92
N GLU A 33 15.94 -5.93 2.58
CA GLU A 33 14.65 -6.01 1.90
C GLU A 33 14.19 -4.60 1.52
N ALA A 34 13.47 -4.49 0.40
CA ALA A 34 12.89 -3.21 0.00
C ALA A 34 11.70 -2.81 0.89
N ALA A 35 11.65 -1.54 1.30
CA ALA A 35 10.50 -0.96 1.97
C ALA A 35 9.64 -0.19 0.98
N HIS A 36 8.32 -0.39 1.04
CA HIS A 36 7.36 0.42 0.28
C HIS A 36 6.64 1.30 1.27
N VAL A 37 6.84 2.62 1.20
CA VAL A 37 6.27 3.56 2.16
C VAL A 37 5.45 4.63 1.45
N PHE A 38 4.37 5.09 2.08
CA PHE A 38 3.69 6.31 1.69
C PHE A 38 4.53 7.53 2.08
N ASN A 39 4.19 8.69 1.52
CA ASN A 39 4.82 9.95 1.94
C ASN A 39 4.58 10.24 3.43
N ASP A 40 3.36 9.97 3.89
CA ASP A 40 2.90 10.19 5.25
C ASP A 40 1.60 9.41 5.51
N ARG A 41 1.07 9.51 6.74
CA ARG A 41 -0.17 8.85 7.15
C ARG A 41 -1.39 9.43 6.43
N ASP A 42 -1.43 10.72 6.19
CA ASP A 42 -2.58 11.37 5.54
C ASP A 42 -2.70 10.93 4.07
N THR A 43 -1.57 10.77 3.38
CA THR A 43 -1.48 10.20 2.05
C THR A 43 -1.95 8.75 2.03
N MET A 44 -1.54 7.93 3.01
CA MET A 44 -2.02 6.56 3.16
C MET A 44 -3.55 6.52 3.28
N MET A 45 -4.13 7.33 4.16
CA MET A 45 -5.58 7.36 4.40
C MET A 45 -6.34 7.85 3.17
N ARG A 46 -5.86 8.91 2.50
CA ARG A 46 -6.45 9.43 1.26
C ARG A 46 -6.41 8.41 0.12
N VAL A 47 -5.31 7.68 -0.01
CA VAL A 47 -5.18 6.61 -1.00
C VAL A 47 -6.14 5.46 -0.68
N ALA A 48 -6.23 5.04 0.58
CA ALA A 48 -7.16 4.00 0.99
C ALA A 48 -8.60 4.38 0.68
N GLN A 49 -9.03 5.58 1.07
CA GLN A 49 -10.37 6.09 0.79
C GLN A 49 -10.68 6.11 -0.71
N ALA A 50 -9.76 6.61 -1.53
CA ALA A 50 -9.93 6.64 -2.98
C ALA A 50 -10.10 5.24 -3.59
N ILE A 51 -9.35 4.24 -3.09
CA ILE A 51 -9.48 2.85 -3.57
C ILE A 51 -10.78 2.21 -3.08
N ILE A 52 -11.23 2.50 -1.86
CA ILE A 52 -12.54 2.03 -1.37
C ILE A 52 -13.66 2.57 -2.25
N GLU A 53 -13.63 3.86 -2.59
CA GLU A 53 -14.69 4.51 -3.38
C GLU A 53 -14.64 4.16 -4.88
N GLN A 54 -13.44 4.10 -5.46
CA GLN A 54 -13.24 4.13 -6.92
C GLN A 54 -12.30 3.03 -7.42
N GLY A 55 -11.78 2.19 -6.52
CA GLY A 55 -10.80 1.16 -6.83
C GLY A 55 -11.28 0.20 -7.89
N LYS A 56 -10.35 -0.30 -8.69
CA LYS A 56 -10.63 -1.38 -9.65
C LYS A 56 -10.17 -2.69 -9.07
N PHE A 57 -11.04 -3.70 -9.10
CA PHE A 57 -10.64 -5.07 -8.80
C PHE A 57 -9.51 -5.50 -9.75
N THR A 58 -8.41 -5.96 -9.19
CA THR A 58 -7.21 -6.36 -9.94
C THR A 58 -6.91 -7.85 -9.82
N GLY A 59 -7.83 -8.63 -9.24
CA GLY A 59 -7.71 -10.08 -9.11
C GLY A 59 -7.53 -10.55 -7.67
N VAL A 60 -7.39 -11.87 -7.54
CA VAL A 60 -7.13 -12.55 -6.26
C VAL A 60 -5.69 -13.06 -6.26
N VAL A 61 -4.88 -12.62 -5.30
CA VAL A 61 -3.49 -13.08 -5.17
C VAL A 61 -3.28 -13.65 -3.78
N ARG A 62 -2.88 -14.93 -3.72
CA ARG A 62 -2.72 -15.70 -2.47
C ARG A 62 -3.99 -15.67 -1.62
N ASN A 63 -5.14 -15.93 -2.24
CA ASN A 63 -6.48 -15.95 -1.61
C ASN A 63 -6.95 -14.62 -1.02
N HIS A 64 -6.42 -13.50 -1.53
CA HIS A 64 -6.85 -12.17 -1.12
C HIS A 64 -7.22 -11.34 -2.35
N GLU A 65 -8.44 -10.82 -2.33
CA GLU A 65 -8.89 -9.84 -3.31
C GLU A 65 -8.04 -8.57 -3.23
N ARG A 66 -7.82 -7.98 -4.40
CA ARG A 66 -7.06 -6.76 -4.54
C ARG A 66 -7.81 -5.74 -5.35
N TYR A 67 -7.72 -4.51 -4.89
CA TYR A 67 -8.25 -3.34 -5.55
C TYR A 67 -7.15 -2.30 -5.63
N GLY A 68 -7.06 -1.56 -6.72
CA GLY A 68 -6.05 -0.52 -6.78
C GLY A 68 -6.31 0.57 -7.82
N LEU A 69 -5.50 1.61 -7.71
CA LEU A 69 -5.61 2.84 -8.49
C LEU A 69 -4.23 3.45 -8.76
N TYR A 70 -4.11 4.07 -9.94
CA TYR A 70 -3.00 4.95 -10.28
C TYR A 70 -3.30 6.39 -9.86
N PHE A 71 -2.28 7.07 -9.36
CA PHE A 71 -2.32 8.47 -8.95
C PHE A 71 -1.34 9.30 -9.78
N ALA A 72 -1.77 10.49 -10.20
CA ALA A 72 -0.97 11.38 -11.04
C ALA A 72 0.31 11.86 -10.33
N LYS A 73 0.25 12.09 -9.01
CA LYS A 73 1.41 12.45 -8.18
C LYS A 73 1.92 11.23 -7.42
N PRO A 74 3.23 11.14 -7.13
CA PRO A 74 3.77 10.08 -6.28
C PRO A 74 3.07 10.08 -4.91
N ILE A 75 2.61 8.90 -4.49
CA ILE A 75 1.97 8.67 -3.20
C ILE A 75 2.95 8.13 -2.15
N GLY A 76 4.17 7.81 -2.57
CA GLY A 76 5.16 7.16 -1.75
C GLY A 76 6.43 6.81 -2.51
N TYR A 77 7.29 6.02 -1.88
CA TYR A 77 8.56 5.57 -2.46
C TYR A 77 8.83 4.11 -2.09
N ARG A 78 9.47 3.38 -3.02
CA ARG A 78 10.15 2.14 -2.72
C ARG A 78 11.60 2.47 -2.39
N ILE A 79 12.03 2.12 -1.19
CA ILE A 79 13.40 2.26 -0.70
C ILE A 79 14.09 0.91 -0.87
N SER A 80 15.20 0.90 -1.60
CA SER A 80 16.08 -0.26 -1.74
C SER A 80 16.77 -0.57 -0.41
N GLY A 81 16.80 -1.84 -0.01
CA GLY A 81 17.52 -2.29 1.18
C GLY A 81 19.04 -2.40 0.97
N ASP A 82 19.51 -2.40 -0.28
CA ASP A 82 20.92 -2.57 -0.60
C ASP A 82 21.71 -1.25 -0.55
N ASP A 83 21.14 -0.19 -1.13
CA ASP A 83 21.81 1.10 -1.34
C ASP A 83 20.98 2.31 -0.88
N GLY A 84 19.78 2.09 -0.35
CA GLY A 84 18.88 3.16 0.09
C GLY A 84 18.26 3.98 -1.04
N SER A 85 18.48 3.62 -2.30
CA SER A 85 17.92 4.30 -3.47
C SER A 85 16.39 4.31 -3.41
N ARG A 86 15.78 5.38 -3.95
CA ARG A 86 14.34 5.62 -3.88
C ARG A 86 13.71 5.65 -5.26
N ILE A 87 12.65 4.89 -5.43
CA ILE A 87 11.82 4.87 -6.65
C ILE A 87 10.43 5.42 -6.29
N PRO A 88 9.94 6.49 -6.95
CA PRO A 88 8.59 7.00 -6.74
C PRO A 88 7.52 5.94 -7.02
N LEU A 89 6.47 5.92 -6.19
CA LEU A 89 5.33 5.02 -6.31
C LEU A 89 4.08 5.81 -6.65
N HIS A 90 3.41 5.40 -7.73
CA HIS A 90 2.19 6.02 -8.23
C HIS A 90 0.97 5.11 -8.11
N TYR A 91 1.15 3.84 -7.74
CA TYR A 91 0.06 2.88 -7.65
C TYR A 91 -0.25 2.56 -6.19
N GLY A 92 -1.50 2.72 -5.78
CA GLY A 92 -2.00 2.26 -4.49
C GLY A 92 -2.78 0.98 -4.65
N GLU A 93 -2.61 0.04 -3.72
CA GLU A 93 -3.31 -1.23 -3.70
C GLU A 93 -3.89 -1.52 -2.31
N ILE A 94 -5.15 -1.90 -2.25
CA ILE A 94 -5.79 -2.50 -1.08
C ILE A 94 -5.81 -4.02 -1.27
N LYS A 95 -5.33 -4.73 -0.25
CA LYS A 95 -5.52 -6.16 -0.05
C LYS A 95 -6.62 -6.37 0.99
N ILE A 96 -7.66 -7.14 0.65
CA ILE A 96 -8.73 -7.50 1.59
C ILE A 96 -8.38 -8.80 2.34
N ASN A 97 -8.67 -8.85 3.63
CA ASN A 97 -8.47 -10.01 4.50
C ASN A 97 -9.63 -10.09 5.51
N GLY A 98 -10.71 -10.77 5.12
CA GLY A 98 -11.94 -10.81 5.90
C GLY A 98 -12.62 -9.45 5.97
N ASP A 99 -12.84 -8.95 7.17
CA ASP A 99 -13.39 -7.63 7.50
C ASP A 99 -12.32 -6.52 7.53
N LYS A 100 -11.06 -6.86 7.21
CA LYS A 100 -9.94 -5.93 7.27
C LYS A 100 -9.33 -5.66 5.92
N TYR A 101 -8.72 -4.49 5.79
CA TYR A 101 -7.96 -4.11 4.62
C TYR A 101 -6.55 -3.65 4.95
N HIS A 102 -5.63 -3.90 4.02
CA HIS A 102 -4.24 -3.47 4.09
C HIS A 102 -3.90 -2.67 2.84
N VAL A 103 -3.63 -1.38 3.00
CA VAL A 103 -3.23 -0.48 1.90
C VAL A 103 -1.71 -0.45 1.73
N ILE A 104 -1.24 -0.49 0.48
CA ILE A 104 0.17 -0.64 0.11
C ILE A 104 0.46 0.29 -1.08
N PRO A 105 1.53 1.12 -1.03
CA PRO A 105 2.01 1.81 -2.22
C PRO A 105 2.91 0.85 -3.02
N ARG A 106 2.77 0.82 -4.34
CA ARG A 106 3.51 -0.08 -5.22
C ARG A 106 3.95 0.61 -6.51
N THR A 107 4.86 -0.04 -7.20
CA THR A 107 5.29 0.34 -8.56
C THR A 107 4.24 -0.04 -9.59
N ARG A 108 3.51 -1.14 -9.36
CA ARG A 108 2.48 -1.72 -10.25
C ARG A 108 1.55 -2.64 -9.45
N PRO A 109 0.41 -3.08 -10.03
CA PRO A 109 -0.46 -4.09 -9.42
C PRO A 109 0.30 -5.36 -9.04
N SER A 110 -0.12 -6.02 -7.96
CA SER A 110 0.39 -7.35 -7.62
C SER A 110 -0.06 -8.38 -8.65
N GLU A 111 0.90 -9.17 -9.12
CA GLU A 111 0.68 -10.46 -9.78
C GLU A 111 0.70 -11.60 -8.76
#